data_AF-A0A4Z0MVG4-F1
#
_entry.id   AF-A0A4Z0MVG4-F1
#
_cell.length_a   1.000
_cell.length_b   1.000
_cell.length_c   1.000
_cell.angle_alpha   90.00
_cell.angle_beta   90.00
_cell.angle_gamma   90.00
#
_symmetry.space_group_name_H-M   'P 1'
#
loop_
_entity.id
_entity.type
_entity.pdbx_description
1 polymer ?
#
loop_
_entity_poly.entity_id
_entity_poly.type
_entity_poly.pdbx_seq_one_letter_code
_entity_poly.pdbx_strand_id
1 'polypeptide(L)'
;CPLARVKKDVVQEFAQIIHVLHGISLLGQCPDSINAALICRGEKMSIAIMAGLLEARGHRVTVIDPVEKLLAVGHYLESTVDIAESTRRIAASQIPADHMILMAGFTAGNEKG
;
A
#
# COMPACT_ATOMS: atom_id res chain seq x y z
N CYS A 1 -20.70 -4.25 -5.31
CA CYS A 1 -20.92 -3.64 -3.98
C CYS A 1 -19.59 -3.50 -3.26
N PRO A 2 -19.24 -2.32 -2.71
CA PRO A 2 -17.96 -2.08 -2.01
C PRO A 2 -17.62 -3.12 -0.95
N LEU A 3 -18.61 -3.58 -0.17
CA LEU A 3 -18.43 -4.58 0.88
C LEU A 3 -17.86 -5.91 0.37
N ALA A 4 -18.34 -6.41 -0.78
CA ALA A 4 -17.87 -7.67 -1.34
C ALA A 4 -16.42 -7.58 -1.82
N ARG A 5 -16.03 -6.43 -2.39
CA ARG A 5 -14.66 -6.16 -2.83
C ARG A 5 -13.72 -6.09 -1.63
N VAL A 6 -14.03 -5.24 -0.63
CA VAL A 6 -13.23 -5.11 0.59
C VAL A 6 -13.06 -6.45 1.30
N LYS A 7 -14.14 -7.24 1.41
CA LYS A 7 -14.07 -8.58 2.03
C LYS A 7 -13.10 -9.49 1.28
N LYS A 8 -13.12 -9.48 -0.06
CA LYS A 8 -12.19 -10.28 -0.87
C LYS A 8 -10.73 -9.83 -0.63
N ASP A 9 -10.48 -8.53 -0.68
CA ASP A 9 -9.12 -7.98 -0.55
C ASP A 9 -8.54 -8.30 0.84
N VAL A 10 -9.34 -8.09 1.89
CA VAL A 10 -8.97 -8.41 3.28
C VAL A 10 -8.66 -9.89 3.45
N VAL A 11 -9.50 -10.79 2.93
CA VAL A 11 -9.27 -12.24 3.02
C VAL A 11 -7.99 -12.65 2.30
N GLN A 12 -7.72 -12.06 1.12
CA GLN A 12 -6.51 -12.34 0.36
C GLN A 12 -5.25 -11.88 1.10
N GLU A 13 -5.26 -10.70 1.73
CA GLU A 13 -4.12 -10.22 2.51
C GLU A 13 -3.89 -11.07 3.77
N PHE A 14 -4.95 -11.48 4.47
CA PHE A 14 -4.81 -12.43 5.58
C PHE A 14 -4.20 -13.76 5.16
N ALA A 15 -4.63 -14.32 4.02
CA ALA A 15 -4.05 -15.57 3.50
C ALA A 15 -2.56 -15.42 3.20
N GLN A 16 -2.15 -14.29 2.64
CA GLN A 16 -0.74 -13.97 2.38
C GLN A 16 0.07 -13.83 3.67
N ILE A 17 -0.46 -13.12 4.67
CA ILE A 17 0.19 -12.96 5.99
C ILE A 17 0.41 -14.33 6.65
N ILE A 18 -0.61 -15.19 6.67
CA ILE A 18 -0.52 -16.54 7.23
C ILE A 18 0.56 -17.36 6.51
N HIS A 19 0.59 -17.29 5.17
CA HIS A 19 1.57 -18.01 4.37
C HIS A 19 3.01 -17.56 4.69
N VAL A 20 3.25 -16.25 4.76
CA VAL A 20 4.57 -15.70 5.10
C VAL A 20 4.99 -16.06 6.52
N LEU A 21 4.10 -15.92 7.50
CA LEU A 21 4.37 -16.29 8.89
C LEU A 21 4.71 -17.78 9.04
N HIS A 22 4.05 -18.65 8.26
CA HIS A 22 4.40 -20.07 8.22
C HIS A 22 5.83 -20.26 7.67
N GLY A 23 6.20 -19.56 6.59
CA GLY A 23 7.57 -19.59 6.07
C GLY A 23 8.62 -19.13 7.09
N ILE A 24 8.34 -18.05 7.83
CA ILE A 24 9.21 -17.55 8.91
C ILE A 24 9.38 -18.61 10.00
N SER A 25 8.28 -19.24 10.42
CA SER A 25 8.30 -20.30 11.43
C SER A 25 9.13 -21.52 10.99
N LEU A 26 8.99 -21.94 9.74
CA LEU A 26 9.73 -23.09 9.18
C LEU A 26 11.23 -22.83 9.06
N LEU A 27 11.62 -21.62 8.64
CA LEU A 27 13.01 -21.28 8.38
C LEU A 27 13.73 -20.70 9.61
N GLY A 28 12.99 -20.30 10.66
CA GLY A 28 13.53 -19.69 11.87
C GLY A 28 14.15 -18.30 11.66
N GLN A 29 13.84 -17.65 10.53
CA GLN A 29 14.40 -16.34 10.16
C GLN A 29 13.30 -15.40 9.66
N CYS A 30 13.45 -14.11 9.99
CA CYS A 30 12.62 -13.04 9.46
C CYS A 30 13.53 -11.97 8.85
N PRO A 31 13.90 -12.08 7.56
CA PRO A 31 14.68 -11.05 6.89
C PRO A 31 13.94 -9.71 6.90
N ASP A 32 14.67 -8.59 6.95
CA ASP A 32 14.09 -7.25 7.02
C ASP A 32 13.13 -6.94 5.87
N SER A 33 13.42 -7.45 4.66
CA SER A 33 12.53 -7.30 3.50
C SER A 33 11.17 -7.99 3.69
N ILE A 34 11.15 -9.15 4.37
CA ILE A 34 9.93 -9.88 4.70
C ILE A 34 9.17 -9.16 5.80
N ASN A 35 9.87 -8.67 6.82
CA ASN A 35 9.26 -7.89 7.90
C ASN A 35 8.61 -6.59 7.37
N ALA A 36 9.36 -5.83 6.54
CA ALA A 36 8.86 -4.63 5.89
C ALA A 36 7.63 -4.94 5.03
N ALA A 37 7.67 -5.99 4.22
CA ALA A 37 6.51 -6.42 3.43
C ALA A 37 5.30 -6.80 4.30
N LEU A 38 5.50 -7.43 5.46
CA LEU A 38 4.42 -7.78 6.38
C LEU A 38 3.76 -6.53 6.99
N ILE A 39 4.57 -5.55 7.40
CA ILE A 39 4.08 -4.28 7.97
C ILE A 39 3.29 -3.48 6.91
N CYS A 40 3.81 -3.39 5.68
CA CYS A 40 3.14 -2.65 4.59
C CYS A 40 1.76 -3.24 4.22
N ARG A 41 1.53 -4.54 4.45
CA ARG A 41 0.22 -5.18 4.19
C ARG A 41 -0.88 -4.65 5.11
N GLY A 42 -0.55 -4.30 6.36
CA GLY A 42 -1.52 -3.70 7.29
C GLY A 42 -2.07 -2.37 6.74
N GLU A 43 -1.17 -1.55 6.21
CA GLU A 43 -1.52 -0.28 5.56
C GLU A 43 -2.41 -0.50 4.33
N LYS A 44 -2.07 -1.46 3.47
CA LYS A 44 -2.87 -1.82 2.29
C LYS A 44 -4.30 -2.23 2.65
N MET A 45 -4.47 -3.03 3.71
CA MET A 45 -5.80 -3.41 4.19
C MET A 45 -6.58 -2.21 4.75
N SER A 46 -5.92 -1.35 5.52
CA SER A 46 -6.56 -0.15 6.10
C SER A 46 -7.12 0.76 5.01
N ILE A 47 -6.39 0.95 3.91
CA ILE A 47 -6.80 1.77 2.77
C ILE A 47 -7.92 1.12 1.98
N ALA A 48 -7.89 -0.21 1.77
CA ALA A 48 -8.99 -0.91 1.12
C ALA A 48 -10.30 -0.75 1.91
N ILE A 49 -10.25 -0.87 3.24
CA ILE A 49 -11.41 -0.69 4.11
C ILE A 49 -11.90 0.76 4.06
N MET A 50 -10.99 1.74 4.18
CA MET A 50 -11.34 3.16 4.13
C MET A 50 -11.96 3.55 2.78
N ALA A 51 -11.39 3.08 1.68
CA ALA A 51 -11.93 3.31 0.34
C ALA A 51 -13.35 2.77 0.21
N GLY A 52 -13.58 1.52 0.64
CA GLY A 52 -14.91 0.92 0.61
C GLY A 52 -15.92 1.64 1.51
N LEU A 53 -15.49 2.14 2.68
CA LEU A 53 -16.34 2.94 3.57
C LEU A 53 -16.75 4.26 2.91
N LEU A 54 -15.80 5.01 2.34
CA LEU A 54 -16.06 6.29 1.69
C LEU A 54 -16.96 6.12 0.46
N GLU A 55 -16.71 5.11 -0.37
CA GLU A 55 -17.56 4.77 -1.51
C GLU A 55 -18.98 4.42 -1.07
N ALA A 56 -19.13 3.63 0.01
CA ALA A 56 -20.44 3.28 0.55
C ALA A 56 -21.21 4.49 1.09
N ARG A 57 -20.51 5.57 1.46
CA ARG A 57 -21.09 6.87 1.86
C ARG A 57 -21.34 7.81 0.67
N GLY A 58 -21.05 7.38 -0.56
CA GLY A 58 -21.27 8.17 -1.78
C GLY A 58 -20.12 9.12 -2.12
N HIS A 59 -18.96 9.01 -1.46
CA HIS A 59 -17.77 9.76 -1.85
C HIS A 59 -17.06 9.07 -3.02
N ARG A 60 -16.46 9.88 -3.89
CA ARG A 60 -15.54 9.39 -4.92
C ARG A 60 -14.14 9.30 -4.34
N VAL A 61 -13.47 8.19 -4.61
CA VAL A 61 -12.17 7.89 -4.01
C VAL A 61 -11.20 7.48 -5.11
N THR A 62 -9.98 7.99 -5.04
CA THR A 62 -8.83 7.47 -5.79
C THR A 62 -7.82 6.93 -4.81
N VAL A 63 -7.53 5.63 -4.91
CA VAL A 63 -6.40 5.02 -4.19
C VAL A 63 -5.17 5.13 -5.08
N ILE A 64 -4.10 5.76 -4.59
CA ILE A 64 -2.81 5.82 -5.28
C ILE A 64 -1.86 4.78 -4.71
N ASP A 65 -1.08 4.15 -5.58
CA ASP A 65 -0.04 3.20 -5.19
C ASP A 65 1.22 3.97 -4.77
N PRO A 66 1.62 3.95 -3.48
CA PRO A 66 2.82 4.63 -3.06
C PRO A 66 4.10 4.05 -3.69
N VAL A 67 4.12 2.78 -4.11
CA VAL A 67 5.29 2.17 -4.79
C VAL A 67 5.50 2.79 -6.16
N GLU A 68 4.41 3.02 -6.90
CA GLU A 68 4.48 3.68 -8.20
C GLU A 68 4.75 5.18 -8.06
N LYS A 69 4.11 5.83 -7.08
CA LYS A 69 4.04 7.30 -7.00
C LYS A 69 5.14 7.93 -6.17
N LEU A 70 5.70 7.22 -5.19
CA LEU A 70 6.79 7.72 -4.34
C LEU A 70 8.10 7.03 -4.73
N LEU A 71 9.02 7.77 -5.33
CA LEU A 71 10.38 7.27 -5.56
C LEU A 71 11.19 7.44 -4.27
N ALA A 72 11.53 6.33 -3.64
CA ALA A 72 12.43 6.27 -2.51
C ALA A 72 13.86 5.97 -2.98
N VAL A 73 14.81 6.77 -2.49
CA VAL A 73 16.25 6.60 -2.70
C VAL A 73 16.89 6.28 -1.35
N GLY A 74 17.57 5.13 -1.23
CA GLY A 74 18.23 4.69 0.01
C GLY A 74 17.94 3.23 0.40
N HIS A 75 18.38 2.82 1.59
CA HIS A 75 18.16 1.47 2.14
C HIS A 75 16.76 1.33 2.77
N TYR A 76 16.24 0.10 2.83
CA TYR A 76 14.85 -0.27 3.20
C TYR A 76 14.28 0.37 4.50
N LEU A 77 15.11 0.85 5.42
CA LEU A 77 14.70 1.43 6.71
C LEU A 77 15.03 2.94 6.85
N GLU A 78 15.84 3.51 5.96
CA GLU A 78 16.29 4.91 5.97
C GLU A 78 16.21 5.49 4.55
N SER A 79 15.07 5.31 3.89
CA SER A 79 14.86 5.84 2.55
C SER A 79 14.42 7.29 2.59
N THR A 80 15.01 8.11 1.72
CA THR A 80 14.58 9.49 1.50
C THR A 80 13.73 9.54 0.23
N VAL A 81 12.61 10.23 0.28
CA VAL A 81 11.73 10.39 -0.87
C VAL A 81 12.27 11.49 -1.78
N ASP A 82 12.41 11.21 -3.08
CA ASP A 82 12.58 12.27 -4.07
C ASP A 82 11.25 13.01 -4.24
N ILE A 83 11.13 14.14 -3.56
CA ILE A 83 9.93 14.97 -3.56
C ILE A 83 9.61 15.48 -4.97
N ALA A 84 10.62 15.83 -5.77
CA ALA A 84 10.42 16.42 -7.09
C ALA A 84 9.88 15.37 -8.08
N GLU A 85 10.48 14.18 -8.09
CA GLU A 85 10.00 13.06 -8.91
C GLU A 85 8.61 12.60 -8.47
N SER A 86 8.40 12.42 -7.17
CA SER A 86 7.13 11.94 -6.62
C SER A 86 5.98 12.91 -6.90
N THR A 87 6.24 14.22 -6.77
CA THR A 87 5.27 15.27 -7.14
C THR A 87 4.89 15.17 -8.62
N ARG A 88 5.87 14.93 -9.50
CA ARG A 88 5.62 14.78 -10.94
C ARG A 88 4.75 13.55 -11.24
N ARG A 89 5.03 12.41 -10.61
CA ARG A 89 4.26 11.17 -10.79
C ARG A 89 2.83 11.29 -10.29
N ILE A 90 2.62 11.97 -9.16
CA ILE A 90 1.28 12.26 -8.64
C ILE A 90 0.54 13.19 -9.61
N ALA A 91 1.16 14.29 -10.04
CA ALA A 91 0.56 15.23 -10.99
C ALA A 91 0.19 14.57 -12.32
N ALA A 92 1.04 13.67 -12.84
CA ALA A 92 0.78 12.91 -14.06
C ALA A 92 -0.41 11.95 -13.96
N SER A 93 -0.84 11.60 -12.74
CA SER A 93 -2.00 10.71 -12.52
C SER A 93 -3.34 11.38 -12.81
N GLN A 94 -3.35 12.71 -13.02
CA GLN A 94 -4.55 13.49 -13.36
C GLN A 94 -5.77 13.15 -12.49
N ILE A 95 -5.56 13.07 -11.17
CA ILE A 95 -6.59 12.69 -10.22
C ILE A 95 -7.70 13.76 -10.24
N PRO A 96 -8.99 13.38 -10.39
CA PRO A 96 -10.07 14.34 -10.38
C PRO A 96 -10.11 15.14 -9.08
N ALA A 97 -10.33 16.46 -9.18
CA ALA A 97 -10.30 17.37 -8.03
C ALA A 97 -11.38 17.09 -6.98
N ASP A 98 -12.40 16.32 -7.34
CA ASP A 98 -13.54 15.95 -6.51
C ASP A 98 -13.47 14.52 -5.97
N HIS A 99 -12.30 13.88 -6.08
CA HIS A 99 -11.98 12.61 -5.43
C HIS A 99 -11.25 12.82 -4.11
N MET A 100 -11.61 12.04 -3.10
CA MET A 100 -10.77 11.85 -1.91
C MET A 100 -9.60 10.94 -2.27
N ILE A 101 -8.38 11.38 -1.98
CA ILE A 101 -7.17 10.62 -2.29
C ILE A 101 -6.78 9.79 -1.07
N LEU A 102 -6.59 8.50 -1.27
CA LEU A 102 -6.08 7.58 -0.26
C LEU A 102 -4.78 6.95 -0.73
N MET A 103 -3.86 6.70 0.18
CA MET A 103 -2.56 6.09 -0.08
C MET A 103 -2.13 5.29 1.14
N ALA A 104 -1.55 4.11 0.92
CA ALA A 104 -0.97 3.34 2.02
C ALA A 104 0.26 4.06 2.59
N GLY A 105 0.32 4.19 3.91
CA GLY A 105 1.47 4.74 4.60
C GLY A 105 2.66 3.76 4.59
N PHE A 106 3.80 4.23 5.09
CA PHE A 106 4.99 3.41 5.38
C PHE A 106 5.54 2.56 4.21
N THR A 107 5.11 2.86 2.99
CA THR A 107 5.46 2.12 1.78
C THR A 107 5.96 3.12 0.74
N ALA A 108 7.03 2.79 0.03
CA ALA A 108 7.54 3.53 -1.12
C ALA A 108 8.31 2.57 -2.03
N GLY A 109 8.36 2.87 -3.33
CA GLY A 109 9.06 2.03 -4.30
C GLY A 109 10.52 2.42 -4.38
N ASN A 110 11.42 1.44 -4.44
CA ASN A 110 12.82 1.71 -4.73
C ASN A 110 13.03 1.69 -6.26
N GLU A 111 14.27 1.84 -6.73
CA GLU A 111 14.58 1.86 -8.17
C GLU A 111 14.16 0.59 -8.93
N LYS A 112 13.88 -0.51 -8.23
CA LYS A 112 13.45 -1.80 -8.81
C LYS A 112 11.94 -2.02 -8.72
N GLY A 113 11.18 -1.07 -8.16
CA GLY A 113 9.76 -1.22 -7.82
C GLY A 113 9.57 -1.82 -6.44
#